data_AF-A0A3S4FCZ9-F1
#
_entry.id   AF-A0A3S4FCZ9-F1
#
_cell.length_a   1.000
_cell.length_b   1.000
_cell.length_c   1.000
_cell.angle_alpha   90.00
_cell.angle_beta   90.00
_cell.angle_gamma   90.00
#
_symmetry.space_group_name_H-M   'P 1'
#
loop_
_entity.id
_entity.type
_entity.pdbx_description
1 polymer ?
#
loop_
_entity_poly.entity_id
_entity_poly.type
_entity_poly.pdbx_seq_one_letter_code
_entity_poly.pdbx_strand_id
1 'polypeptide(L)'
;MQHSYPCCWRHKTPIIFRATPQWFVSMDKEGLRQQSLKEIKGVQWIPDWGQARIESMVANRPDWCISRQRTWGVPMSLFVHKETQELLPIERTLAAMEEVAKRVEVDGIQAWWGSRPERDPRRRC
;
A
#
# COMPACT_ATOMS: atom_id res chain seq x y z
N MET A 1 18.56 -22.78 -27.09
CA MET A 1 17.18 -22.25 -27.16
C MET A 1 17.26 -20.73 -27.14
N GLN A 2 16.64 -20.03 -28.10
CA GLN A 2 16.59 -18.55 -28.14
C GLN A 2 15.16 -18.10 -27.84
N HIS A 3 15.00 -17.14 -26.92
CA HIS A 3 13.72 -16.54 -26.59
C HIS A 3 13.94 -15.11 -26.06
N SER A 4 12.88 -14.32 -25.98
CA SER A 4 12.91 -12.99 -25.37
C SER A 4 13.03 -13.06 -23.86
N TYR A 5 13.97 -12.31 -23.28
CA TYR A 5 14.15 -12.19 -21.83
C TYR A 5 13.92 -10.75 -21.38
N PRO A 6 13.20 -10.49 -20.27
CA PRO A 6 12.96 -9.14 -19.81
C PRO A 6 14.25 -8.49 -19.31
N CYS A 7 14.50 -7.27 -19.77
CA CYS A 7 15.64 -6.47 -19.35
C CYS A 7 15.19 -5.12 -18.78
N CYS A 8 15.97 -4.59 -17.84
CA CYS A 8 15.77 -3.26 -17.30
C CYS A 8 15.80 -2.24 -18.44
N TRP A 9 14.72 -1.47 -18.62
CA TRP A 9 14.63 -0.53 -19.74
C TRP A 9 15.74 0.53 -19.74
N ARG A 10 16.27 0.87 -18.56
CA ARG A 10 17.34 1.86 -18.37
C ARG A 10 18.73 1.29 -18.56
N HIS A 11 19.06 0.20 -17.84
CA HIS A 11 20.42 -0.36 -17.80
C HIS A 11 20.64 -1.52 -18.78
N LYS A 12 19.57 -1.98 -19.46
CA LYS A 12 19.57 -3.11 -20.41
C LYS A 12 20.06 -4.44 -19.83
N THR A 13 20.14 -4.55 -18.51
CA THR A 13 20.50 -5.78 -17.80
C THR A 13 19.29 -6.71 -17.62
N PRO A 14 19.47 -8.04 -17.68
CA PRO A 14 18.41 -9.01 -17.38
C PRO A 14 17.78 -8.78 -16.00
N ILE A 15 16.46 -8.87 -15.89
CA ILE A 15 15.76 -8.78 -14.59
C ILE A 15 15.31 -10.14 -14.10
N ILE A 16 15.23 -10.29 -12.78
CA ILE A 16 14.73 -11.50 -12.13
C ILE A 16 13.41 -11.20 -11.41
N PHE A 17 12.57 -12.23 -11.27
CA PHE A 17 11.41 -12.17 -10.40
C PHE A 17 11.82 -12.59 -8.99
N ARG A 18 11.49 -11.77 -7.98
CA ARG A 18 11.76 -12.04 -6.58
C ARG A 18 10.53 -11.73 -5.74
N ALA A 19 10.11 -12.68 -4.91
CA ALA A 19 9.07 -12.43 -3.92
C ALA A 19 9.60 -11.50 -2.83
N THR A 20 8.80 -10.48 -2.47
CA THR A 20 9.10 -9.54 -1.39
C THR A 20 7.84 -9.35 -0.54
N PRO A 21 7.96 -9.17 0.78
CA PRO A 21 6.82 -8.84 1.61
C PRO A 21 6.25 -7.48 1.18
N GLN A 22 4.93 -7.42 0.99
CA GLN A 22 4.19 -6.23 0.57
C GLN A 22 2.84 -6.19 1.31
N TRP A 23 2.27 -4.99 1.42
CA TRP A 23 0.98 -4.75 2.04
C TRP A 23 -0.12 -4.76 0.98
N PHE A 24 -1.19 -5.53 1.26
CA PHE A 24 -2.32 -5.70 0.36
C PHE A 24 -3.63 -5.37 1.08
N VAL A 25 -4.55 -4.74 0.35
CA VAL A 25 -5.96 -4.69 0.72
C VAL A 25 -6.66 -5.83 -0.01
N SER A 26 -7.35 -6.69 0.74
CA SER A 26 -8.10 -7.78 0.12
C SER A 26 -9.35 -7.23 -0.56
N MET A 27 -9.56 -7.63 -1.83
CA MET A 27 -10.73 -7.19 -2.59
C MET A 27 -11.99 -7.98 -2.22
N ASP A 28 -11.84 -9.22 -1.76
CA ASP A 28 -12.96 -10.11 -1.46
C ASP A 28 -13.34 -10.11 0.02
N LYS A 29 -12.37 -9.83 0.89
CA LYS A 29 -12.62 -9.73 2.33
C LYS A 29 -13.58 -8.57 2.62
N GLU A 30 -14.46 -8.77 3.59
CA GLU A 30 -15.53 -7.83 3.98
C GLU A 30 -16.46 -7.40 2.82
N GLY A 31 -16.49 -8.14 1.70
CA GLY A 31 -17.40 -7.88 0.59
C GLY A 31 -17.06 -6.64 -0.26
N LEU A 32 -15.83 -6.11 -0.15
CA LEU A 32 -15.41 -4.85 -0.80
C LEU A 32 -15.67 -4.85 -2.32
N ARG A 33 -15.34 -5.94 -3.03
CA ARG A 33 -15.58 -6.08 -4.48
C ARG A 33 -17.07 -5.98 -4.80
N GLN A 34 -17.91 -6.70 -4.06
CA GLN A 34 -19.35 -6.74 -4.30
C GLN A 34 -20.01 -5.39 -4.02
N GLN A 35 -19.60 -4.73 -2.93
CA GLN A 35 -20.05 -3.38 -2.63
C GLN A 35 -19.63 -2.41 -3.73
N SER A 36 -18.37 -2.45 -4.18
CA SER A 36 -17.87 -1.60 -5.26
C SER A 36 -18.65 -1.80 -6.57
N LEU A 37 -18.93 -3.05 -6.95
CA LEU A 37 -19.73 -3.39 -8.14
C LEU A 37 -21.19 -2.90 -8.03
N LYS A 38 -21.76 -2.90 -6.82
CA LYS A 38 -23.09 -2.34 -6.58
C LYS A 38 -23.07 -0.83 -6.77
N GLU A 39 -22.11 -0.12 -6.18
CA GLU A 39 -22.00 1.33 -6.27
C GLU A 39 -21.74 1.81 -7.72
N ILE A 40 -20.97 1.05 -8.51
CA ILE A 40 -20.71 1.37 -9.93
C ILE A 40 -22.00 1.53 -10.74
N LYS A 41 -23.04 0.75 -10.43
CA LYS A 41 -24.35 0.82 -11.11
C LYS A 41 -25.15 2.07 -10.75
N GLY A 42 -24.85 2.71 -9.62
CA GLY A 42 -25.48 3.95 -9.18
C GLY A 42 -24.84 5.22 -9.73
N VAL A 43 -23.72 5.10 -10.43
CA VAL A 43 -22.98 6.23 -11.02
C VAL A 43 -23.53 6.55 -12.41
N GLN A 44 -23.63 7.85 -12.73
CA GLN A 44 -23.91 8.29 -14.09
C GLN A 44 -22.64 8.21 -14.94
N TRP A 45 -22.69 7.43 -16.02
CA TRP A 45 -21.56 7.23 -16.94
C TRP A 45 -21.75 8.06 -18.21
N ILE A 46 -20.71 8.81 -18.59
CA ILE A 46 -20.67 9.54 -19.86
C ILE A 46 -19.31 9.29 -20.50
N PRO A 47 -19.23 8.54 -21.61
CA PRO A 47 -20.30 7.77 -22.28
C PRO A 47 -20.67 6.45 -21.55
N ASP A 48 -21.85 5.90 -21.83
CA ASP A 48 -22.45 4.73 -21.14
C ASP A 48 -21.56 3.48 -21.11
N TRP A 49 -20.79 3.23 -22.18
CA TRP A 49 -19.90 2.07 -22.25
C TRP A 49 -18.79 2.10 -21.18
N GLY A 50 -18.54 3.25 -20.55
CA GLY A 50 -17.58 3.40 -19.46
C GLY A 50 -17.92 2.49 -18.27
N GLN A 51 -19.21 2.25 -18.01
CA GLN A 51 -19.66 1.37 -16.94
C GLN A 51 -19.11 -0.05 -17.11
N ALA A 52 -19.38 -0.67 -18.27
CA ALA A 52 -18.97 -2.05 -18.55
C ALA A 52 -17.44 -2.23 -18.43
N ARG A 53 -16.66 -1.20 -18.81
CA ARG A 53 -15.20 -1.22 -18.69
C ARG A 53 -14.74 -1.24 -17.23
N ILE A 54 -15.32 -0.38 -16.38
CA ILE A 54 -14.95 -0.32 -14.96
C ILE A 54 -15.48 -1.52 -14.19
N GLU A 55 -16.71 -1.97 -14.47
CA GLU A 55 -17.25 -3.21 -13.88
C GLU A 55 -16.35 -4.40 -14.16
N SER A 56 -15.95 -4.61 -15.42
CA SER A 56 -15.04 -5.71 -15.81
C SER A 56 -13.68 -5.61 -15.12
N MET A 57 -13.12 -4.40 -15.01
CA MET A 57 -11.86 -4.16 -14.31
C MET A 57 -11.95 -4.50 -12.82
N VAL A 58 -13.03 -4.10 -12.15
CA VAL A 58 -13.22 -4.34 -10.70
C VAL A 58 -13.56 -5.80 -10.43
N ALA A 59 -14.41 -6.41 -11.27
CA ALA A 59 -14.82 -7.81 -11.13
C ALA A 59 -13.64 -8.79 -11.18
N ASN A 60 -12.60 -8.48 -11.97
CA ASN A 60 -11.42 -9.34 -12.13
C ASN A 60 -10.18 -8.82 -11.40
N ARG A 61 -10.33 -7.80 -10.54
CA ARG A 61 -9.19 -7.19 -9.84
C ARG A 61 -8.61 -8.17 -8.80
N PRO A 62 -7.29 -8.42 -8.77
CA PRO A 62 -6.66 -9.11 -7.65
C PRO A 62 -6.54 -8.20 -6.43
N ASP A 63 -6.08 -8.74 -5.30
CA ASP A 63 -5.80 -7.96 -4.10
C ASP A 63 -4.91 -6.75 -4.39
N TRP A 64 -5.28 -5.62 -3.79
CA TRP A 64 -4.67 -4.34 -4.10
C TRP A 64 -3.39 -4.14 -3.29
N CYS A 65 -2.24 -4.31 -3.95
CA CYS A 65 -0.94 -3.94 -3.38
C CYS A 65 -0.85 -2.42 -3.19
N ILE A 66 -0.84 -1.97 -1.94
CA ILE A 66 -0.79 -0.56 -1.55
C ILE A 66 0.63 -0.08 -1.19
N SER A 67 1.56 -0.98 -0.86
CA SER A 67 2.93 -0.60 -0.51
C SER A 67 3.83 -0.39 -1.71
N ARG A 68 4.74 0.57 -1.63
CA ARG A 68 5.76 0.85 -2.65
C ARG A 68 7.10 1.16 -1.97
N GLN A 69 8.19 0.66 -2.54
CA GLN A 69 9.55 0.97 -2.08
C GLN A 69 10.01 2.30 -2.69
N ARG A 70 9.41 3.41 -2.25
CA ARG A 70 9.67 4.77 -2.70
C ARG A 70 9.74 5.73 -1.52
N THR A 71 10.53 6.79 -1.65
CA THR A 71 10.66 7.85 -0.64
C THR A 71 9.63 8.96 -0.81
N TRP A 72 9.14 9.17 -2.03
CA TRP A 72 8.12 10.17 -2.33
C TRP A 72 6.73 9.54 -2.31
N GLY A 73 5.93 9.89 -1.31
CA GLY A 73 4.57 9.40 -1.11
C GLY A 73 4.10 9.53 0.34
N VAL A 74 2.88 9.09 0.61
CA VAL A 74 2.36 9.01 1.98
C VAL A 74 2.94 7.76 2.65
N PRO A 75 3.63 7.90 3.79
CA PRO A 75 4.19 6.76 4.49
C PRO A 75 3.10 5.92 5.15
N MET A 76 3.33 4.61 5.22
CA MET A 76 2.44 3.70 5.92
C MET A 76 2.81 3.69 7.40
N SER A 77 1.93 4.21 8.25
CA SER A 77 2.06 4.22 9.72
C SER A 77 1.77 2.84 10.34
N LEU A 78 2.43 1.81 9.81
CA LEU A 78 2.45 0.44 10.32
C LEU A 78 3.83 0.16 10.88
N PHE A 79 3.87 -0.28 12.14
CA PHE A 79 5.11 -0.61 12.83
C PHE A 79 5.18 -2.12 13.06
N VAL A 80 6.36 -2.68 12.84
CA VAL A 80 6.65 -4.09 13.07
C VAL A 80 7.79 -4.23 14.06
N HIS A 81 7.78 -5.32 14.82
CA HIS A 81 8.89 -5.68 15.68
C HIS A 81 10.13 -6.01 14.83
N LYS A 82 11.29 -5.48 15.20
CA LYS A 82 12.49 -5.52 14.36
C LYS A 82 12.98 -6.95 14.11
N GLU A 83 12.88 -7.82 15.12
CA GLU A 83 13.39 -9.19 15.05
C GLU A 83 12.34 -10.18 14.56
N THR A 84 11.11 -10.10 15.09
CA THR A 84 10.04 -11.07 14.78
C THR A 84 9.26 -10.70 13.51
N GLN A 85 9.39 -9.47 13.02
CA GLN A 85 8.61 -8.91 11.91
C GLN A 85 7.09 -8.91 12.16
N GLU A 86 6.67 -9.17 13.39
CA GLU A 86 5.26 -9.15 13.77
C GLU A 86 4.75 -7.72 13.85
N LEU A 87 3.51 -7.52 13.40
CA LEU A 87 2.79 -6.29 13.59
C LEU A 87 2.54 -6.03 15.08
N LEU A 88 2.47 -4.75 15.45
CA LEU A 88 1.91 -4.38 16.74
C LEU A 88 0.47 -4.90 16.89
N PRO A 89 0.01 -5.22 18.12
CA PRO A 89 -1.40 -5.50 18.39
C PRO A 89 -2.32 -4.43 17.80
N ILE A 90 -3.53 -4.82 17.39
CA ILE A 90 -4.41 -3.95 16.60
C ILE A 90 -4.72 -2.62 17.32
N GLU A 91 -5.00 -2.64 18.62
CA GLU A 91 -5.18 -1.44 19.43
C GLU A 91 -3.97 -0.49 19.39
N ARG A 92 -2.74 -1.03 19.44
CA ARG A 92 -1.51 -0.23 19.36
C ARG A 92 -1.25 0.29 17.95
N THR A 93 -1.59 -0.50 16.94
CA THR A 93 -1.49 -0.08 15.54
C THR A 93 -2.41 1.11 15.27
N LEU A 94 -3.67 1.04 15.70
CA LEU A 94 -4.64 2.14 15.56
C LEU A 94 -4.20 3.39 16.33
N ALA A 95 -3.73 3.24 17.57
CA ALA A 95 -3.21 4.36 18.35
C ALA A 95 -2.00 5.04 17.69
N ALA A 96 -1.09 4.25 17.11
CA ALA A 96 0.07 4.78 16.39
C ALA A 96 -0.32 5.48 15.08
N MET A 97 -1.30 4.94 14.34
CA MET A 97 -1.86 5.59 13.15
C MET A 97 -2.45 6.97 13.49
N GLU A 98 -3.25 7.05 14.56
CA GLU A 98 -3.86 8.29 15.02
C GLU A 98 -2.81 9.33 15.46
N GLU A 99 -1.80 8.90 16.21
CA GLU A 99 -0.70 9.77 16.64
C GLU A 99 0.08 10.32 15.44
N VAL A 100 0.35 9.48 14.42
CA VAL A 100 0.99 9.93 13.19
C VAL A 100 0.09 10.89 12.41
N ALA A 101 -1.21 10.61 12.33
CA ALA A 101 -2.17 11.49 11.65
C ALA A 101 -2.19 12.89 12.26
N LYS A 102 -2.27 13.00 13.61
CA LYS A 102 -2.23 14.29 14.32
C LYS A 102 -0.95 15.09 14.05
N ARG A 103 0.20 14.42 13.99
CA ARG A 103 1.47 15.08 13.66
C ARG A 103 1.51 15.55 12.22
N VAL A 104 1.03 14.72 11.29
CA VAL A 104 0.96 15.05 9.86
C VAL A 104 -0.02 16.20 9.61
N GLU A 105 -1.10 16.32 10.40
CA GLU A 105 -2.04 17.44 10.32
C GLU A 105 -1.37 18.79 10.64
N VAL A 106 -0.48 18.82 11.64
CA VAL A 106 0.21 20.05 12.08
C VAL A 106 1.47 20.34 11.26
N ASP A 107 2.36 19.36 11.13
CA ASP A 107 3.71 19.53 10.58
C ASP A 107 3.84 19.06 9.11
N GLY A 108 2.74 18.57 8.53
CA GLY A 108 2.73 17.97 7.21
C GLY A 108 3.43 16.61 7.16
N ILE A 109 3.60 16.07 5.94
CA ILE A 109 4.17 14.73 5.71
C ILE A 109 5.64 14.60 6.20
N GLN A 110 6.30 15.75 6.41
CA GLN A 110 7.69 15.85 6.88
C GLN A 110 7.84 15.37 8.32
N ALA A 111 6.76 15.41 9.11
CA ALA A 111 6.71 14.88 10.46
C ALA A 111 7.24 13.43 10.52
N TRP A 112 6.91 12.62 9.52
CA TRP A 112 7.32 11.22 9.44
C TRP A 112 8.83 11.02 9.30
N TRP A 113 9.52 11.92 8.57
CA TRP A 113 10.97 11.86 8.42
C TRP A 113 11.74 12.53 9.56
N GLY A 114 11.13 13.54 10.20
CA GLY A 114 11.67 14.19 11.39
C GLY A 114 11.57 13.34 12.65
N SER A 115 10.57 12.45 12.75
CA SER A 115 10.27 11.63 13.92
C SER A 115 11.09 10.33 14.01
N ARG A 116 12.41 10.36 13.75
CA ARG A 116 13.22 9.15 13.89
C ARG A 116 13.29 8.71 15.36
N PRO A 117 12.92 7.46 15.71
CA PRO A 117 13.03 6.94 17.08
C PRO A 117 14.48 6.70 17.54
N GLU A 118 15.47 6.94 16.68
CA GLU A 118 16.88 6.58 16.90
C GLU A 118 17.70 7.65 17.66
N ARG A 119 17.06 8.73 18.12
CA ARG A 119 17.69 9.74 18.99
C ARG A 119 17.17 9.71 20.44
N ASP A 120 16.76 8.55 20.94
CA ASP A 120 16.63 8.35 22.39
C ASP A 120 17.84 7.55 22.92
N PRO A 121 18.83 8.21 23.56
CA PRO A 121 19.96 7.50 24.17
C PRO A 121 19.57 6.54 25.30
N ARG A 122 18.29 6.53 25.73
CA ARG A 122 17.78 5.65 26.80
C ARG A 122 17.23 4.31 26.32
N ARG A 123 17.22 4.02 25.00
CA ARG A 123 16.73 2.76 24.43
C ARG A 123 17.82 1.88 23.81
N ARG A 124 19.03 1.91 24.39
CA ARG A 124 20.03 0.83 24.27
C ARG A 124 20.08 0.07 25.60
N CYS A 125 19.16 -0.86 25.75
CA CYS A 125 19.31 -2.04 26.60
C CYS A 125 18.68 -3.20 25.84
#